data_AF-A0A9E3IDT4-F1
#
_entry.id   AF-A0A9E3IDT4-F1
#
_cell.length_a   1.000
_cell.length_b   1.000
_cell.length_c   1.000
_cell.angle_alpha   90.00
_cell.angle_beta   90.00
_cell.angle_gamma   90.00
#
_symmetry.space_group_name_H-M   'P 1'
#
loop_
_entity.id
_entity.type
_entity.pdbx_description
1 polymer ?
#
loop_
_entity_poly.entity_id
_entity_poly.type
_entity_poly.pdbx_seq_one_letter_code
_entity_poly.pdbx_strand_id
1 'polypeptide(L)'
;MKEGFRQSMAWLHTWSGLLVGWVLFMVFAAGTASYFKDEITFWMKPELHAVAQNAVPPVKAVESAVAYLQQRAADSPRWFINLPNERQPSTDVLYLAPPAPAGAAAATGAKPGEKPRRRFDRASLDPATGEAVSAPRVTRGGEFFYRLHFDLHYMPALWARWIVGFCAMFMLVAIFSGIVTHKRIFKDFFTFRPKKGQRSWLDAHNVTAVLALPYHLMITYTGLVTLMFMYMPWGPQVAYKDRGGEQAFFSEAFPGGGRDQIKASGNRVPLAPIAPMMAQASAHWGGAAVGRVTVHQPNDTNAVVSLTRAEGPQLSYDQPSMQFNGATGALIGAFGDVPKPAAETRGVLYGLHIGRFGDPLLRALFFLSGLAGCLMVATGLLMWAVKERQKFAKTLKQGGRVSFGLRLVDGLNLGAIAGLPVAMAAFFWANRLLPVDVAERGEAEIRWFFIVWGATAVLGLLRPTLRMWQAQLALGALLFAGLPVLNAFTGPAPLTVSLRTGPTSVAGFDLVVIALGLGLAGAAWIVERKRRKSIAKQAAAKTQPPPSTLATSGQGS
;
A
#
# COMPACT_ATOMS: atom_id res chain seq x y z
N MET A 1 -29.05 -30.67 17.48
CA MET A 1 -29.85 -29.43 17.41
C MET A 1 -29.50 -28.74 16.11
N LYS A 2 -30.47 -28.49 15.20
CA LYS A 2 -30.20 -27.74 13.96
C LYS A 2 -29.86 -26.30 14.36
N GLU A 3 -28.62 -25.85 14.13
CA GLU A 3 -28.24 -24.47 14.38
C GLU A 3 -29.16 -23.54 13.56
N GLY A 4 -29.69 -22.48 14.19
CA GLY A 4 -30.48 -21.50 13.47
C GLY A 4 -29.60 -20.72 12.48
N PHE A 5 -30.16 -20.21 11.37
CA PHE A 5 -29.43 -19.47 10.33
C PHE A 5 -28.44 -18.43 10.88
N ARG A 6 -28.86 -17.69 11.91
CA ARG A 6 -28.00 -16.68 12.58
C ARG A 6 -26.80 -17.29 13.30
N GLN A 7 -26.94 -18.45 13.93
CA GLN A 7 -25.83 -19.15 14.59
C GLN A 7 -24.82 -19.63 13.55
N SER A 8 -25.30 -20.17 12.42
CA SER A 8 -24.45 -20.55 11.30
C SER A 8 -23.72 -19.36 10.68
N MET A 9 -24.38 -18.19 10.54
CA MET A 9 -23.74 -16.96 10.07
C MET A 9 -22.70 -16.41 11.06
N ALA A 10 -22.97 -16.49 12.37
CA ALA A 10 -22.01 -16.09 13.39
C ALA A 10 -20.77 -17.01 13.39
N TRP A 11 -20.98 -18.31 13.17
CA TRP A 11 -19.90 -19.28 12.98
C TRP A 11 -19.08 -18.93 11.73
N LEU A 12 -19.76 -18.71 10.59
CA LEU A 12 -19.13 -18.37 9.32
C LEU A 12 -18.31 -17.08 9.43
N HIS A 13 -18.86 -16.02 10.03
CA HIS A 13 -18.15 -14.75 10.29
C HIS A 13 -16.89 -14.96 11.14
N THR A 14 -17.00 -15.73 12.23
CA THR A 14 -15.89 -15.97 13.15
C THR A 14 -14.73 -16.69 12.44
N TRP A 15 -15.01 -17.76 11.70
CA TRP A 15 -13.97 -18.55 11.07
C TRP A 15 -13.41 -17.92 9.80
N SER A 16 -14.26 -17.30 8.97
CA SER A 16 -13.78 -16.55 7.81
C SER A 16 -12.87 -15.39 8.23
N GLY A 17 -13.21 -14.66 9.29
CA GLY A 17 -12.36 -13.58 9.80
C GLY A 17 -11.06 -14.07 10.47
N LEU A 18 -11.12 -15.13 11.29
CA LEU A 18 -9.97 -15.62 12.05
C LEU A 18 -8.89 -16.24 11.16
N LEU A 19 -9.28 -17.04 10.15
CA LEU A 19 -8.34 -17.78 9.31
C LEU A 19 -7.42 -16.88 8.51
N VAL A 20 -7.92 -15.75 8.03
CA VAL A 20 -7.17 -14.81 7.18
C VAL A 20 -6.79 -13.51 7.91
N GLY A 21 -7.12 -13.38 9.19
CA GLY A 21 -7.03 -12.11 9.92
C GLY A 21 -5.62 -11.51 9.98
N TRP A 22 -4.56 -12.30 10.15
CA TRP A 22 -3.20 -11.74 10.18
C TRP A 22 -2.73 -11.23 8.82
N VAL A 23 -3.07 -11.93 7.74
CA VAL A 23 -2.77 -11.48 6.37
C VAL A 23 -3.61 -10.25 6.04
N LEU A 24 -4.91 -10.26 6.36
CA LEU A 24 -5.78 -9.09 6.19
C LEU A 24 -5.26 -7.88 6.95
N PHE A 25 -4.77 -8.04 8.18
CA PHE A 25 -4.20 -6.93 8.95
C PHE A 25 -3.00 -6.31 8.21
N MET A 26 -2.09 -7.13 7.70
CA MET A 26 -0.95 -6.65 6.91
C MET A 26 -1.40 -5.98 5.60
N VAL A 27 -2.34 -6.60 4.87
CA VAL A 27 -2.89 -6.06 3.63
C VAL A 27 -3.57 -4.71 3.88
N PHE A 28 -4.36 -4.56 4.95
CA PHE A 28 -4.95 -3.28 5.34
C PHE A 28 -3.88 -2.25 5.70
N ALA A 29 -2.87 -2.61 6.49
CA ALA A 29 -1.81 -1.69 6.88
C ALA A 29 -1.01 -1.19 5.66
N ALA A 30 -0.61 -2.11 4.78
CA ALA A 30 0.11 -1.79 3.54
C ALA A 30 -0.77 -0.99 2.55
N GLY A 31 -2.03 -1.38 2.39
CA GLY A 31 -2.99 -0.68 1.53
C GLY A 31 -3.30 0.74 2.03
N THR A 32 -3.46 0.90 3.34
CA THR A 32 -3.67 2.20 4.00
C THR A 32 -2.48 3.13 3.75
N ALA A 33 -1.25 2.64 3.88
CA ALA A 33 -0.05 3.42 3.55
C ALA A 33 0.03 3.77 2.05
N SER A 34 -0.50 2.92 1.17
CA SER A 34 -0.41 3.07 -0.29
C SER A 34 -1.19 4.25 -0.85
N TYR A 35 -2.22 4.76 -0.15
CA TYR A 35 -2.88 6.01 -0.54
C TYR A 35 -1.90 7.19 -0.59
N PHE A 36 -0.90 7.18 0.28
CA PHE A 36 0.15 8.19 0.35
C PHE A 36 1.48 7.70 -0.24
N LYS A 37 1.43 6.75 -1.20
CA LYS A 37 2.63 6.18 -1.83
C LYS A 37 3.60 7.26 -2.33
N ASP A 38 3.09 8.29 -3.00
CA ASP A 38 3.92 9.34 -3.61
C ASP A 38 4.54 10.23 -2.54
N GLU A 39 3.76 10.64 -1.53
CA GLU A 39 4.22 11.44 -0.40
C GLU A 39 5.26 10.67 0.44
N ILE A 40 5.05 9.37 0.67
CA ILE A 40 6.03 8.49 1.32
C ILE A 40 7.32 8.42 0.50
N THR A 41 7.20 8.18 -0.81
CA THR A 41 8.38 8.09 -1.70
C THR A 41 9.15 9.39 -1.74
N PHE A 42 8.43 10.52 -1.76
CA PHE A 42 9.01 11.85 -1.76
C PHE A 42 9.69 12.16 -0.42
N TRP A 43 9.07 11.86 0.72
CA TRP A 43 9.72 11.98 2.04
C TRP A 43 10.99 11.12 2.12
N MET A 44 10.99 9.95 1.49
CA MET A 44 12.14 9.03 1.43
C MET A 44 13.24 9.45 0.44
N LYS A 45 13.11 10.59 -0.24
CA LYS A 45 14.09 11.17 -1.16
C LYS A 45 14.34 12.65 -0.83
N PRO A 46 15.06 12.94 0.27
CA PRO A 46 15.34 14.33 0.68
C PRO A 46 16.05 15.16 -0.40
N GLU A 47 16.76 14.52 -1.32
CA GLU A 47 17.43 15.18 -2.45
C GLU A 47 16.44 15.85 -3.41
N LEU A 48 15.18 15.41 -3.45
CA LEU A 48 14.14 15.98 -4.31
C LEU A 48 13.39 17.16 -3.66
N HIS A 49 13.63 17.44 -2.38
CA HIS A 49 12.82 18.43 -1.64
C HIS A 49 13.04 19.87 -2.13
N ALA A 50 14.24 20.17 -2.66
CA ALA A 50 14.56 21.48 -3.24
C ALA A 50 13.84 21.73 -4.58
N VAL A 51 13.65 20.68 -5.39
CA VAL A 51 13.00 20.76 -6.71
C VAL A 51 11.53 21.14 -6.60
N ALA A 52 10.89 20.86 -5.47
CA ALA A 52 9.46 21.10 -5.25
C ALA A 52 9.08 22.56 -4.98
N GLN A 53 10.04 23.49 -4.98
CA GLN A 53 9.80 24.87 -4.59
C GLN A 53 9.09 25.72 -5.66
N ASN A 54 9.18 25.34 -6.95
CA ASN A 54 8.60 26.11 -8.04
C ASN A 54 7.74 25.26 -8.97
N ALA A 55 6.50 25.67 -9.19
CA ALA A 55 5.65 25.07 -10.22
C ALA A 55 6.20 25.43 -11.61
N VAL A 56 6.35 24.42 -12.47
CA VAL A 56 6.84 24.58 -13.84
C VAL A 56 5.74 24.20 -14.82
N PRO A 57 5.49 25.02 -15.87
CA PRO A 57 4.52 24.67 -16.90
C PRO A 57 4.85 23.30 -17.54
N PRO A 58 3.85 22.42 -17.76
CA PRO A 58 4.08 21.08 -18.31
C PRO A 58 4.84 21.07 -19.64
N VAL A 59 4.64 22.10 -20.47
CA VAL A 59 5.35 22.26 -21.75
C VAL A 59 6.85 22.46 -21.54
N LYS A 60 7.26 23.33 -20.61
CA LYS A 60 8.67 23.54 -20.29
C LYS A 60 9.32 22.27 -19.73
N ALA A 61 8.58 21.54 -18.90
CA ALA A 61 9.03 20.26 -18.35
C ALA A 61 9.21 19.17 -19.42
N VAL A 62 8.33 19.10 -20.43
CA VAL A 62 8.53 18.14 -21.53
C VAL A 62 9.72 18.53 -22.41
N GLU A 63 9.89 19.82 -22.70
CA GLU A 63 10.96 20.30 -23.58
C GLU A 63 12.32 20.02 -22.97
N SER A 64 12.49 20.31 -21.68
CA SER A 64 13.71 20.03 -20.94
C SER A 64 14.00 18.52 -20.85
N ALA A 65 12.98 17.69 -20.63
CA ALA A 65 13.10 16.23 -20.63
C ALA A 65 13.45 15.65 -22.01
N VAL A 66 12.86 16.18 -23.09
CA VAL A 66 13.20 15.79 -24.46
C VAL A 66 14.63 16.18 -24.77
N ALA A 67 15.08 17.38 -24.40
CA ALA A 67 16.47 17.80 -24.60
C ALA A 67 17.45 16.85 -23.88
N TYR A 68 17.16 16.48 -22.62
CA TYR A 68 17.95 15.49 -21.88
C TYR A 68 17.98 14.12 -22.59
N LEU A 69 16.82 13.63 -23.05
CA LEU A 69 16.71 12.33 -23.71
C LEU A 69 17.36 12.30 -25.09
N GLN A 70 17.34 13.41 -25.83
CA GLN A 70 18.07 13.55 -27.09
C GLN A 70 19.58 13.44 -26.87
N GLN A 71 20.12 14.02 -25.79
CA GLN A 71 21.56 13.93 -25.50
C GLN A 71 21.98 12.55 -25.02
N ARG A 72 21.15 11.87 -24.22
CA ARG A 72 21.57 10.66 -23.49
C ARG A 72 21.00 9.35 -24.03
N ALA A 73 19.91 9.42 -24.78
CA ALA A 73 19.13 8.27 -25.21
C ALA A 73 18.47 8.45 -26.60
N ALA A 74 19.10 9.23 -27.51
CA ALA A 74 18.62 9.48 -28.88
C ALA A 74 18.17 8.21 -29.62
N ASP A 75 18.93 7.13 -29.44
CA ASP A 75 18.75 5.84 -30.13
C ASP A 75 17.89 4.84 -29.33
N SER A 76 17.36 5.23 -28.17
CA SER A 76 16.45 4.36 -27.40
C SER A 76 15.15 4.19 -28.18
N PRO A 77 14.66 2.95 -28.42
CA PRO A 77 13.42 2.72 -29.16
C PRO A 77 12.16 3.25 -28.45
N ARG A 78 12.27 3.67 -27.18
CA ARG A 78 11.15 4.22 -26.44
C ARG A 78 11.59 5.17 -25.32
N TRP A 79 10.90 6.29 -25.19
CA TRP A 79 10.98 7.18 -24.04
C TRP A 79 9.63 7.25 -23.34
N PHE A 80 9.65 7.28 -22.02
CA PHE A 80 8.51 7.63 -21.19
C PHE A 80 8.91 8.84 -20.36
N ILE A 81 8.07 9.87 -20.39
CA ILE A 81 8.24 11.11 -19.64
C ILE A 81 6.98 11.29 -18.81
N ASN A 82 7.10 11.19 -17.49
CA ASN A 82 6.02 11.55 -16.57
C ASN A 82 6.22 13.00 -16.15
N LEU A 83 5.23 13.84 -16.45
CA LEU A 83 5.30 15.27 -16.20
C LEU A 83 5.00 15.56 -14.71
N PRO A 84 5.57 16.66 -14.16
CA PRO A 84 5.41 16.98 -12.76
C PRO A 84 3.94 17.30 -12.44
N ASN A 85 3.54 16.95 -11.22
CA ASN A 85 2.23 17.26 -10.66
C ASN A 85 2.36 17.60 -9.16
N GLU A 86 1.25 17.90 -8.50
CA GLU A 86 1.22 18.30 -7.08
C GLU A 86 1.87 17.28 -6.13
N ARG A 87 1.87 15.99 -6.49
CA ARG A 87 2.38 14.89 -5.65
C ARG A 87 3.77 14.42 -6.07
N GLN A 88 4.17 14.70 -7.31
CA GLN A 88 5.45 14.35 -7.91
C GLN A 88 6.04 15.59 -8.59
N PRO A 89 6.85 16.39 -7.87
CA PRO A 89 7.33 17.68 -8.37
C PRO A 89 8.45 17.56 -9.41
N SER A 90 9.10 16.41 -9.53
CA SER A 90 10.17 16.15 -10.52
C SER A 90 9.62 15.56 -11.81
N THR A 91 10.31 15.79 -12.93
CA THR A 91 10.02 15.09 -14.18
C THR A 91 10.76 13.75 -14.21
N ASP A 92 10.02 12.64 -14.24
CA ASP A 92 10.63 11.31 -14.26
C ASP A 92 10.69 10.78 -15.69
N VAL A 93 11.91 10.48 -16.16
CA VAL A 93 12.14 9.87 -17.48
C VAL A 93 12.57 8.42 -17.34
N LEU A 94 12.05 7.57 -18.22
CA LEU A 94 12.41 6.16 -18.36
C LEU A 94 12.69 5.88 -19.85
N TYR A 95 13.82 5.27 -20.15
CA TYR A 95 14.19 4.91 -21.52
C TYR A 95 14.82 3.52 -21.55
N LEU A 96 14.77 2.89 -22.72
CA LEU A 96 15.38 1.59 -22.91
C LEU A 96 16.89 1.77 -23.17
N ALA A 97 17.72 1.15 -22.34
CA ALA A 97 19.14 1.14 -22.59
C ALA A 97 19.44 0.46 -23.93
N PRO A 98 20.44 0.93 -24.70
CA PRO A 98 20.90 0.26 -25.90
C PRO A 98 21.24 -1.21 -25.57
N PRO A 99 21.00 -2.16 -26.49
CA PRO A 99 21.46 -3.53 -26.29
C PRO A 99 22.97 -3.52 -26.04
N ALA A 100 23.41 -4.24 -25.00
CA ALA A 100 24.83 -4.33 -24.68
C ALA A 100 25.60 -4.85 -25.92
N PRO A 101 26.79 -4.31 -26.23
CA PRO A 101 27.57 -4.73 -27.39
C PRO A 101 27.78 -6.24 -27.40
N ALA A 102 27.74 -6.84 -28.59
CA ALA A 102 27.94 -8.27 -28.80
C ALA A 102 29.26 -8.70 -28.14
N GLY A 103 29.15 -9.48 -27.06
CA GLY A 103 30.28 -9.87 -26.20
C GLY A 103 30.01 -9.70 -24.69
N ALA A 104 29.16 -8.75 -24.30
CA ALA A 104 28.80 -8.53 -22.88
C ALA A 104 27.77 -9.53 -22.32
N ALA A 105 27.15 -10.35 -23.18
CA ALA A 105 26.21 -11.40 -22.77
C ALA A 105 26.86 -12.47 -21.87
N ALA A 106 28.18 -12.65 -21.94
CA ALA A 106 28.92 -13.56 -21.09
C ALA A 106 28.99 -13.09 -19.62
N ALA A 107 28.86 -11.78 -19.36
CA ALA A 107 28.97 -11.21 -18.00
C ALA A 107 27.64 -11.22 -17.21
N THR A 108 26.51 -11.49 -17.86
CA THR A 108 25.17 -11.41 -17.24
C THR A 108 24.57 -12.76 -16.87
N GLY A 109 25.32 -13.86 -17.05
CA GLY A 109 24.84 -15.22 -16.73
C GLY A 109 23.67 -15.69 -17.61
N ALA A 110 23.41 -15.02 -18.74
CA ALA A 110 22.36 -15.38 -19.68
C ALA A 110 22.72 -16.70 -20.38
N LYS A 111 21.79 -17.66 -20.40
CA LYS A 111 22.01 -18.93 -21.10
C LYS A 111 22.08 -18.70 -22.62
N PRO A 112 22.86 -19.50 -23.37
CA PRO A 112 22.86 -19.43 -24.84
C PRO A 112 21.43 -19.60 -25.37
N GLY A 113 20.90 -18.57 -26.04
CA GLY A 113 19.52 -18.56 -26.58
C GLY A 113 18.52 -17.66 -25.84
N GLU A 114 18.85 -17.12 -24.66
CA GLU A 114 18.01 -16.12 -24.00
C GLU A 114 18.25 -14.72 -24.61
N LYS A 115 17.18 -14.08 -25.12
CA LYS A 115 17.26 -12.67 -25.53
C LYS A 115 17.65 -11.84 -24.29
N PRO A 116 18.69 -11.00 -24.35
CA PRO A 116 19.09 -10.18 -23.21
C PRO A 116 17.88 -9.35 -22.75
N ARG A 117 17.58 -9.43 -21.45
CA ARG A 117 16.51 -8.62 -20.84
C ARG A 117 16.80 -7.16 -21.13
N ARG A 118 15.90 -6.51 -21.86
CA ARG A 118 15.97 -5.07 -22.16
C ARG A 118 15.98 -4.31 -20.83
N ARG A 119 17.11 -3.67 -20.52
CA ARG A 119 17.28 -2.87 -19.30
C ARG A 119 16.65 -1.51 -19.51
N PHE A 120 15.85 -1.05 -18.55
CA PHE A 120 15.36 0.32 -18.54
C PHE A 120 16.23 1.15 -17.61
N ASP A 121 16.67 2.31 -18.09
CA ASP A 121 17.33 3.32 -17.28
C ASP A 121 16.35 4.45 -16.97
N ARG A 122 16.47 5.01 -15.76
CA ARG A 122 15.57 6.05 -15.21
C ARG A 122 16.39 7.23 -14.72
N ALA A 123 15.87 8.44 -14.91
CA ALA A 123 16.37 9.64 -14.26
C ALA A 123 15.21 10.50 -13.75
N SER A 124 15.43 11.21 -12.64
CA SER A 124 14.54 12.27 -12.17
C SER A 124 15.20 13.61 -12.51
N LEU A 125 14.47 14.46 -13.21
CA LEU A 125 14.96 15.74 -13.73
C LEU A 125 14.31 16.90 -13.00
N ASP A 126 15.05 17.98 -12.84
CA ASP A 126 14.46 19.28 -12.53
C ASP A 126 13.58 19.70 -13.71
N PRO A 127 12.28 19.97 -13.49
CA PRO A 127 11.37 20.30 -14.59
C PRO A 127 11.73 21.62 -15.30
N ALA A 128 12.39 22.57 -14.63
CA ALA A 128 12.74 23.86 -15.20
C ALA A 128 14.01 23.79 -16.07
N THR A 129 15.02 23.04 -15.65
CA THR A 129 16.33 23.01 -16.31
C THR A 129 16.56 21.75 -17.15
N GLY A 130 15.87 20.65 -16.84
CA GLY A 130 16.12 19.34 -17.44
C GLY A 130 17.39 18.67 -16.92
N GLU A 131 18.08 19.30 -15.97
CA GLU A 131 19.25 18.72 -15.33
C GLU A 131 18.82 17.51 -14.49
N ALA A 132 19.59 16.44 -14.60
CA ALA A 132 19.38 15.28 -13.73
C ALA A 132 19.64 15.71 -12.30
N VAL A 133 18.63 15.57 -11.44
CA VAL A 133 18.81 15.79 -10.01
C VAL A 133 19.90 14.84 -9.55
N SER A 134 20.91 15.36 -8.85
CA SER A 134 22.10 14.63 -8.44
C SER A 134 21.70 13.33 -7.72
N ALA A 135 21.78 12.22 -8.46
CA ALA A 135 21.44 10.84 -8.10
C ALA A 135 20.54 10.71 -6.85
N PRO A 136 19.23 11.02 -6.92
CA PRO A 136 18.34 10.81 -5.79
C PRO A 136 18.46 9.36 -5.33
N ARG A 137 18.53 9.15 -4.02
CA ARG A 137 18.79 7.82 -3.46
C ARG A 137 17.82 6.81 -4.05
N VAL A 138 18.35 5.65 -4.45
CA VAL A 138 17.51 4.55 -4.90
C VAL A 138 16.73 4.03 -3.70
N THR A 139 15.41 4.09 -3.80
CA THR A 139 14.49 3.62 -2.76
C THR A 139 13.29 2.94 -3.41
N ARG A 140 12.77 1.94 -2.71
CA ARG A 140 11.46 1.36 -3.05
C ARG A 140 10.31 2.24 -2.56
N GLY A 141 10.55 3.19 -1.65
CA GLY A 141 9.57 4.21 -1.29
C GLY A 141 8.23 3.64 -0.83
N GLY A 142 7.16 4.37 -1.10
CA GLY A 142 5.78 3.90 -0.91
C GLY A 142 5.38 2.78 -1.88
N GLU A 143 6.12 2.57 -2.98
CA GLU A 143 5.89 1.45 -3.90
C GLU A 143 6.11 0.10 -3.20
N PHE A 144 6.94 0.04 -2.15
CA PHE A 144 7.05 -1.14 -1.31
C PHE A 144 5.70 -1.52 -0.67
N PHE A 145 5.03 -0.60 0.01
CA PHE A 145 3.74 -0.88 0.64
C PHE A 145 2.64 -1.18 -0.39
N TYR A 146 2.66 -0.49 -1.52
CA TYR A 146 1.77 -0.77 -2.65
C TYR A 146 1.92 -2.21 -3.14
N ARG A 147 3.16 -2.67 -3.34
CA ARG A 147 3.40 -4.06 -3.74
C ARG A 147 3.15 -5.06 -2.62
N LEU A 148 3.51 -4.75 -1.38
CA LEU A 148 3.27 -5.62 -0.24
C LEU A 148 1.78 -5.93 -0.06
N HIS A 149 0.91 -4.98 -0.43
CA HIS A 149 -0.54 -5.13 -0.37
C HIS A 149 -1.10 -6.29 -1.23
N PHE A 150 -0.47 -6.64 -2.36
CA PHE A 150 -0.99 -7.69 -3.28
C PHE A 150 0.04 -8.71 -3.81
N ASP A 151 1.34 -8.41 -3.78
CA ASP A 151 2.40 -9.23 -4.37
C ASP A 151 3.30 -9.96 -3.35
N LEU A 152 3.13 -9.75 -2.03
CA LEU A 152 3.87 -10.43 -0.93
C LEU A 152 5.36 -10.69 -1.25
N HIS A 153 6.18 -9.63 -1.15
CA HIS A 153 7.57 -9.50 -1.59
C HIS A 153 8.45 -10.78 -1.79
N TYR A 154 8.53 -11.68 -0.80
CA TYR A 154 9.40 -12.88 -0.86
C TYR A 154 8.73 -14.13 -1.47
N MET A 155 7.66 -13.96 -2.24
CA MET A 155 6.95 -15.04 -2.91
C MET A 155 6.70 -14.66 -4.38
N PRO A 156 6.56 -15.63 -5.31
CA PRO A 156 6.14 -15.31 -6.66
C PRO A 156 4.81 -14.57 -6.67
N ALA A 157 4.74 -13.46 -7.41
CA ALA A 157 3.58 -12.57 -7.48
C ALA A 157 2.26 -13.29 -7.80
N LEU A 158 2.33 -14.36 -8.61
CA LEU A 158 1.16 -15.17 -8.92
C LEU A 158 0.54 -15.82 -7.68
N TRP A 159 1.36 -16.42 -6.81
CA TRP A 159 0.88 -17.05 -5.57
C TRP A 159 0.41 -16.00 -4.57
N ALA A 160 1.15 -14.91 -4.45
CA ALA A 160 0.80 -13.80 -3.57
C ALA A 160 -0.59 -13.22 -3.89
N ARG A 161 -0.86 -12.95 -5.17
CA ARG A 161 -2.15 -12.45 -5.64
C ARG A 161 -3.29 -13.42 -5.36
N TRP A 162 -3.07 -14.73 -5.54
CA TRP A 162 -4.07 -15.74 -5.16
C TRP A 162 -4.35 -15.76 -3.65
N ILE A 163 -3.31 -15.66 -2.81
CA ILE A 163 -3.46 -15.62 -1.35
C ILE A 163 -4.25 -14.38 -0.94
N VAL A 164 -3.85 -13.19 -1.42
CA VAL A 164 -4.54 -11.93 -1.09
C VAL A 164 -5.96 -11.93 -1.64
N GLY A 165 -6.18 -12.44 -2.84
CA GLY A 165 -7.50 -12.65 -3.43
C GLY A 165 -8.41 -13.54 -2.58
N PHE A 166 -7.89 -14.67 -2.13
CA PHE A 166 -8.60 -15.58 -1.24
C PHE A 166 -8.95 -14.91 0.09
N CYS A 167 -8.01 -14.15 0.67
CA CYS A 167 -8.26 -13.33 1.86
C CYS A 167 -9.36 -12.29 1.62
N ALA A 168 -9.37 -11.62 0.46
CA ALA A 168 -10.42 -10.65 0.10
C ALA A 168 -11.79 -11.31 -0.08
N MET A 169 -11.87 -12.52 -0.68
CA MET A 169 -13.11 -13.29 -0.76
C MET A 169 -13.62 -13.69 0.63
N PHE A 170 -12.74 -14.15 1.52
CA PHE A 170 -13.08 -14.48 2.90
C PHE A 170 -13.55 -13.26 3.68
N MET A 171 -12.91 -12.11 3.46
CA MET A 171 -13.35 -10.85 4.03
C MET A 171 -14.75 -10.47 3.54
N LEU A 172 -15.05 -10.64 2.24
CA LEU A 172 -16.37 -10.34 1.70
C LEU A 172 -17.45 -11.24 2.35
N VAL A 173 -17.16 -12.54 2.52
CA VAL A 173 -18.00 -13.47 3.27
C VAL A 173 -18.16 -13.02 4.73
N ALA A 174 -17.08 -12.58 5.38
CA ALA A 174 -17.11 -12.09 6.76
C ALA A 174 -17.96 -10.81 6.90
N ILE A 175 -17.91 -9.90 5.93
CA ILE A 175 -18.73 -8.68 5.89
C ILE A 175 -20.22 -9.05 5.79
N PHE A 176 -20.60 -9.86 4.80
CA PHE A 176 -22.01 -10.24 4.61
C PHE A 176 -22.56 -11.03 5.81
N SER A 177 -21.82 -12.03 6.29
CA SER A 177 -22.22 -12.80 7.47
C SER A 177 -22.23 -11.95 8.76
N GLY A 178 -21.35 -10.95 8.87
CA GLY A 178 -21.32 -9.98 9.97
C GLY A 178 -22.57 -9.09 10.01
N ILE A 179 -22.98 -8.55 8.85
CA ILE A 179 -24.21 -7.76 8.70
C ILE A 179 -25.43 -8.58 9.16
N VAL A 180 -25.53 -9.84 8.72
CA VAL A 180 -26.65 -10.74 9.11
C VAL A 180 -26.62 -11.08 10.60
N THR A 181 -25.43 -11.26 11.18
CA THR A 181 -25.27 -11.63 12.60
C THR A 181 -25.71 -10.51 13.56
N HIS A 182 -25.50 -9.25 13.16
CA HIS A 182 -25.76 -8.05 13.96
C HIS A 182 -27.11 -7.37 13.63
N LYS A 183 -28.23 -7.95 14.07
CA LYS A 183 -29.60 -7.39 13.88
C LYS A 183 -29.79 -5.94 14.42
N ARG A 184 -28.94 -5.49 15.36
CA ARG A 184 -28.98 -4.16 16.00
C ARG A 184 -27.80 -3.27 15.61
N ILE A 185 -27.22 -3.48 14.43
CA ILE A 185 -25.99 -2.80 13.97
C ILE A 185 -26.00 -1.29 14.23
N PHE A 186 -27.14 -0.62 13.99
CA PHE A 186 -27.30 0.83 14.20
C PHE A 186 -27.60 1.25 15.65
N LYS A 187 -28.26 0.40 16.45
CA LYS A 187 -28.60 0.72 17.85
C LYS A 187 -27.40 0.53 18.78
N ASP A 188 -26.62 -0.52 18.55
CA ASP A 188 -25.43 -0.82 19.36
C ASP A 188 -24.22 0.05 18.94
N PHE A 189 -24.26 0.67 17.76
CA PHE A 189 -23.24 1.59 17.25
C PHE A 189 -22.94 2.77 18.19
N PHE A 190 -23.98 3.39 18.77
CA PHE A 190 -23.81 4.56 19.63
C PHE A 190 -23.37 4.24 21.07
N THR A 191 -23.14 2.97 21.40
CA THR A 191 -22.97 2.53 22.80
C THR A 191 -21.57 1.95 23.03
N PHE A 192 -20.54 2.80 23.15
CA PHE A 192 -19.22 2.34 23.62
C PHE A 192 -19.21 2.20 25.15
N ARG A 193 -19.08 0.98 25.68
CA ARG A 193 -19.03 0.74 27.14
C ARG A 193 -17.61 0.42 27.59
N PRO A 194 -16.87 1.38 28.16
CA PRO A 194 -15.52 1.13 28.65
C PRO A 194 -15.52 0.20 29.88
N LYS A 195 -14.40 -0.50 30.10
CA LYS A 195 -14.11 -1.31 31.30
C LYS A 195 -14.99 -2.57 31.48
N LYS A 196 -15.63 -3.10 30.43
CA LYS A 196 -16.47 -4.33 30.48
C LYS A 196 -15.83 -5.55 29.79
N GLY A 197 -14.49 -5.58 29.69
CA GLY A 197 -13.73 -6.74 29.21
C GLY A 197 -14.10 -7.14 27.77
N GLN A 198 -14.61 -8.36 27.57
CA GLN A 198 -15.05 -8.87 26.27
C GLN A 198 -16.09 -7.96 25.60
N ARG A 199 -17.02 -7.36 26.36
CA ARG A 199 -18.03 -6.45 25.81
C ARG A 199 -17.41 -5.16 25.26
N SER A 200 -16.35 -4.66 25.88
CA SER A 200 -15.64 -3.48 25.34
C SER A 200 -14.90 -3.78 24.04
N TRP A 201 -14.39 -5.01 23.86
CA TRP A 201 -13.82 -5.43 22.58
C TRP A 201 -14.87 -5.59 21.49
N LEU A 202 -16.05 -6.13 21.85
CA LEU A 202 -17.19 -6.22 20.95
C LEU A 202 -17.69 -4.83 20.51
N ASP A 203 -17.86 -3.92 21.47
CA ASP A 203 -18.27 -2.54 21.17
C ASP A 203 -17.21 -1.85 20.29
N ALA A 204 -15.91 -2.03 20.56
CA ALA A 204 -14.83 -1.48 19.73
C ALA A 204 -14.83 -2.05 18.30
N HIS A 205 -14.92 -3.38 18.16
CA HIS A 205 -15.00 -4.05 16.86
C HIS A 205 -16.20 -3.54 16.05
N ASN A 206 -17.38 -3.47 16.67
CA ASN A 206 -18.60 -2.97 16.04
C ASN A 206 -18.46 -1.51 15.60
N VAL A 207 -17.93 -0.62 16.45
CA VAL A 207 -17.75 0.80 16.07
C VAL A 207 -16.83 0.92 14.86
N THR A 208 -15.68 0.23 14.87
CA THR A 208 -14.71 0.28 13.76
C THR A 208 -15.19 -0.40 12.49
N ALA A 209 -16.00 -1.47 12.61
CA ALA A 209 -16.56 -2.21 11.48
C ALA A 209 -17.73 -1.48 10.83
N VAL A 210 -18.62 -0.89 11.63
CA VAL A 210 -19.88 -0.31 11.14
C VAL A 210 -19.66 1.10 10.60
N LEU A 211 -18.84 1.93 11.27
CA LEU A 211 -18.56 3.30 10.83
C LEU A 211 -17.97 3.34 9.42
N ALA A 212 -17.05 2.41 9.13
CA ALA A 212 -16.37 2.32 7.85
C ALA A 212 -16.94 1.20 6.96
N LEU A 213 -18.12 0.64 7.26
CA LEU A 213 -18.71 -0.47 6.50
C LEU A 213 -18.85 -0.18 5.00
N PRO A 214 -19.34 1.01 4.56
CA PRO A 214 -19.42 1.31 3.13
C PRO A 214 -18.04 1.25 2.47
N TYR A 215 -17.02 1.75 3.16
CA TYR A 215 -15.64 1.70 2.71
C TYR A 215 -15.10 0.26 2.68
N HIS A 216 -15.30 -0.54 3.75
CA HIS A 216 -14.81 -1.92 3.81
C HIS A 216 -15.43 -2.80 2.73
N LEU A 217 -16.74 -2.65 2.49
CA LEU A 217 -17.42 -3.38 1.42
C LEU A 217 -16.88 -2.96 0.04
N MET A 218 -16.80 -1.65 -0.19
CA MET A 218 -16.31 -1.08 -1.45
C MET A 218 -14.87 -1.50 -1.72
N ILE A 219 -13.94 -1.32 -0.78
CA ILE A 219 -12.51 -1.60 -0.98
C ILE A 219 -12.23 -3.09 -1.19
N THR A 220 -12.97 -3.95 -0.48
CA THR A 220 -12.82 -5.41 -0.62
C THR A 220 -13.31 -5.89 -1.98
N TYR A 221 -14.49 -5.43 -2.40
CA TYR A 221 -15.06 -5.82 -3.69
C TYR A 221 -14.23 -5.28 -4.86
N THR A 222 -13.87 -3.99 -4.82
CA THR A 222 -13.06 -3.38 -5.87
C THR A 222 -11.67 -4.00 -5.96
N GLY A 223 -11.09 -4.46 -4.84
CA GLY A 223 -9.83 -5.21 -4.82
C GLY A 223 -9.90 -6.49 -5.63
N LEU A 224 -11.00 -7.25 -5.52
CA LEU A 224 -11.23 -8.45 -6.35
C LEU A 224 -11.38 -8.10 -7.84
N VAL A 225 -12.02 -6.97 -8.15
CA VAL A 225 -12.19 -6.49 -9.53
C VAL A 225 -10.85 -6.16 -10.19
N THR A 226 -9.87 -5.62 -9.45
CA THR A 226 -8.55 -5.31 -10.01
C THR A 226 -7.86 -6.53 -10.61
N LEU A 227 -8.06 -7.70 -9.99
CA LEU A 227 -7.48 -8.99 -10.36
C LEU A 227 -8.50 -9.92 -11.06
N MET A 228 -9.66 -9.42 -11.49
CA MET A 228 -10.73 -10.30 -12.02
C MET A 228 -10.32 -11.12 -13.24
N PHE A 229 -9.46 -10.61 -14.13
CA PHE A 229 -9.00 -11.37 -15.29
C PHE A 229 -8.04 -12.50 -14.91
N MET A 230 -7.41 -12.43 -13.73
CA MET A 230 -6.61 -13.52 -13.20
C MET A 230 -7.50 -14.61 -12.59
N TYR A 231 -8.57 -14.21 -11.90
CA TYR A 231 -9.51 -15.16 -11.28
C TYR A 231 -10.50 -15.76 -12.28
N MET A 232 -10.86 -15.00 -13.31
CA MET A 232 -11.90 -15.30 -14.30
C MET A 232 -11.44 -15.05 -15.75
N PRO A 233 -10.39 -15.72 -16.25
CA PRO A 233 -9.87 -15.47 -17.60
C PRO A 233 -10.72 -16.09 -18.74
N TRP A 234 -11.62 -17.02 -18.43
CA TRP A 234 -12.29 -17.85 -19.43
C TRP A 234 -13.17 -17.07 -20.42
N GLY A 235 -13.73 -15.92 -19.99
CA GLY A 235 -14.57 -15.09 -20.86
C GLY A 235 -13.83 -14.61 -22.11
N PRO A 236 -12.75 -13.81 -21.95
CA PRO A 236 -11.88 -13.44 -23.06
C PRO A 236 -11.30 -14.64 -23.82
N GLN A 237 -10.86 -15.69 -23.12
CA GLN A 237 -10.23 -16.85 -23.76
C GLN A 237 -11.16 -17.59 -24.73
N VAL A 238 -12.44 -17.74 -24.37
CA VAL A 238 -13.42 -18.41 -25.22
C VAL A 238 -13.93 -17.47 -26.31
N ALA A 239 -14.31 -16.24 -25.96
CA ALA A 239 -14.93 -15.30 -26.91
C ALA A 239 -13.95 -14.79 -27.98
N TYR A 240 -12.66 -14.71 -27.68
CA TYR A 240 -11.63 -14.21 -28.61
C TYR A 240 -10.70 -15.31 -29.14
N LYS A 241 -11.00 -16.59 -28.89
CA LYS A 241 -10.16 -17.73 -29.30
C LYS A 241 -9.70 -17.63 -30.75
N ASP A 242 -10.64 -17.37 -31.66
CA ASP A 242 -10.38 -17.32 -33.10
C ASP A 242 -9.95 -15.94 -33.60
N ARG A 243 -9.89 -14.93 -32.71
CA ARG A 243 -9.57 -13.52 -33.03
C ARG A 243 -8.21 -13.06 -32.50
N GLY A 244 -7.33 -13.97 -32.10
CA GLY A 244 -6.04 -13.65 -31.50
C GLY A 244 -6.03 -13.68 -29.96
N GLY A 245 -7.03 -14.31 -29.34
CA GLY A 245 -7.08 -14.59 -27.91
C GLY A 245 -7.19 -13.35 -27.01
N GLU A 246 -6.69 -13.46 -25.79
CA GLU A 246 -6.74 -12.38 -24.79
C GLU A 246 -6.12 -11.07 -25.31
N GLN A 247 -5.07 -11.14 -26.13
CA GLN A 247 -4.40 -9.94 -26.65
C GLN A 247 -5.36 -9.09 -27.49
N ALA A 248 -6.17 -9.72 -28.33
CA ALA A 248 -7.17 -9.04 -29.14
C ALA A 248 -8.30 -8.43 -28.30
N PHE A 249 -8.75 -9.16 -27.26
CA PHE A 249 -9.70 -8.61 -26.29
C PHE A 249 -9.18 -7.33 -25.65
N PHE A 250 -7.95 -7.36 -25.13
CA PHE A 250 -7.39 -6.20 -24.44
C PHE A 250 -7.11 -5.02 -25.37
N SER A 251 -6.70 -5.24 -26.63
CA SER A 251 -6.53 -4.15 -27.60
C SER A 251 -7.87 -3.49 -27.96
N GLU A 252 -8.94 -4.29 -28.02
CA GLU A 252 -10.28 -3.79 -28.37
C GLU A 252 -11.00 -3.13 -27.19
N ALA A 253 -10.79 -3.64 -25.96
CA ALA A 253 -11.42 -3.13 -24.75
C ALA A 253 -10.69 -1.92 -24.16
N PHE A 254 -9.36 -1.83 -24.35
CA PHE A 254 -8.51 -0.77 -23.80
C PHE A 254 -7.58 -0.19 -24.89
N PRO A 255 -8.15 0.52 -25.88
CA PRO A 255 -7.38 1.09 -26.98
C PRO A 255 -6.42 2.18 -26.51
N GLY A 256 -5.32 2.40 -27.25
CA GLY A 256 -4.39 3.51 -26.99
C GLY A 256 -3.33 3.26 -25.90
N GLY A 257 -3.31 2.08 -25.26
CA GLY A 257 -2.36 1.74 -24.19
C GLY A 257 -0.87 1.58 -24.59
N GLY A 258 -0.44 2.07 -25.76
CA GLY A 258 0.95 1.97 -26.25
C GLY A 258 1.44 0.54 -26.47
N ARG A 259 0.49 -0.39 -26.69
CA ARG A 259 0.76 -1.83 -26.92
C ARG A 259 1.08 -2.15 -28.38
N ASP A 260 0.82 -1.22 -29.29
CA ASP A 260 1.17 -1.38 -30.69
C ASP A 260 2.70 -1.37 -30.82
N GLN A 261 3.22 -2.46 -31.38
CA GLN A 261 4.65 -2.59 -31.65
C GLN A 261 4.99 -1.76 -32.88
N ILE A 262 5.28 -0.49 -32.67
CA ILE A 262 5.78 0.39 -33.71
C ILE A 262 7.21 -0.01 -34.06
N LYS A 263 7.40 -0.48 -35.28
CA LYS A 263 8.70 -0.85 -35.85
C LYS A 263 9.36 0.39 -36.44
N ALA A 264 10.65 0.56 -36.16
CA ALA A 264 11.46 1.59 -36.79
C ALA A 264 11.47 1.40 -38.31
N SER A 265 11.38 2.51 -39.05
CA SER A 265 11.60 2.52 -40.50
C SER A 265 13.09 2.40 -40.84
N GLY A 266 13.97 2.85 -39.93
CA GLY A 266 15.41 2.99 -40.15
C GLY A 266 15.81 4.33 -40.75
N ASN A 267 14.84 5.14 -41.18
CA ASN A 267 15.08 6.47 -41.75
C ASN A 267 15.00 7.51 -40.63
N ARG A 268 16.15 8.10 -40.30
CA ARG A 268 16.25 9.10 -39.23
C ARG A 268 15.66 10.44 -39.66
N VAL A 269 14.72 10.94 -38.87
CA VAL A 269 14.07 12.24 -39.04
C VAL A 269 13.97 12.91 -37.67
N PRO A 270 14.26 14.21 -37.51
CA PRO A 270 14.13 14.88 -36.22
C PRO A 270 12.72 14.74 -35.64
N LEU A 271 12.63 14.54 -34.32
CA LEU A 271 11.35 14.54 -33.62
C LEU A 271 10.68 15.92 -33.75
N ALA A 272 9.43 15.95 -34.19
CA ALA A 272 8.62 17.16 -34.24
C ALA A 272 8.41 17.76 -32.85
N PRO A 273 8.26 19.09 -32.73
CA PRO A 273 8.02 19.76 -31.46
C PRO A 273 6.79 19.17 -30.75
N ILE A 274 6.95 18.82 -29.47
CA ILE A 274 5.87 18.20 -28.68
C ILE A 274 4.87 19.26 -28.17
N ALA A 275 5.30 20.52 -27.99
CA ALA A 275 4.47 21.58 -27.43
C ALA A 275 3.14 21.82 -28.20
N PRO A 276 3.12 21.91 -29.56
CA PRO A 276 1.88 22.01 -30.31
C PRO A 276 0.95 20.79 -30.13
N MET A 277 1.51 19.59 -30.05
CA MET A 277 0.74 18.36 -29.82
C MET A 277 0.09 18.38 -28.42
N MET A 278 0.81 18.86 -27.40
CA MET A 278 0.27 19.03 -26.05
C MET A 278 -0.83 20.09 -26.00
N ALA A 279 -0.67 21.20 -26.72
CA ALA A 279 -1.71 22.23 -26.80
C ALA A 279 -2.98 21.68 -27.47
N GLN A 280 -2.84 20.92 -28.57
CA GLN A 280 -3.96 20.27 -29.24
C GLN A 280 -4.65 19.24 -28.33
N ALA A 281 -3.88 18.42 -27.61
CA ALA A 281 -4.44 17.45 -26.68
C ALA A 281 -5.14 18.10 -25.48
N SER A 282 -4.56 19.17 -24.92
CA SER A 282 -5.19 19.92 -23.83
C SER A 282 -6.50 20.57 -24.28
N ALA A 283 -6.54 21.16 -25.49
CA ALA A 283 -7.76 21.71 -26.06
C ALA A 283 -8.85 20.63 -26.25
N HIS A 284 -8.46 19.46 -26.77
CA HIS A 284 -9.37 18.31 -26.95
C HIS A 284 -9.97 17.83 -25.62
N TRP A 285 -9.19 17.85 -24.53
CA TRP A 285 -9.65 17.46 -23.19
C TRP A 285 -10.27 18.60 -22.37
N GLY A 286 -10.67 19.71 -22.99
CA GLY A 286 -11.32 20.82 -22.31
C GLY A 286 -10.42 21.58 -21.33
N GLY A 287 -9.12 21.69 -21.65
CA GLY A 287 -8.13 22.39 -20.84
C GLY A 287 -7.38 21.49 -19.85
N ALA A 288 -7.70 20.20 -19.76
CA ALA A 288 -6.95 19.28 -18.91
C ALA A 288 -5.49 19.14 -19.38
N ALA A 289 -4.56 19.05 -18.43
CA ALA A 289 -3.14 18.91 -18.72
C ALA A 289 -2.79 17.50 -19.24
N VAL A 290 -1.66 17.39 -19.93
CA VAL A 290 -1.00 16.11 -20.25
C VAL A 290 -0.21 15.67 -19.02
N GLY A 291 -0.35 14.42 -18.59
CA GLY A 291 0.38 13.87 -17.45
C GLY A 291 1.56 12.98 -17.84
N ARG A 292 1.47 12.33 -19.00
CA ARG A 292 2.51 11.45 -19.50
C ARG A 292 2.68 11.56 -21.01
N VAL A 293 3.93 11.56 -21.44
CA VAL A 293 4.34 11.57 -22.85
C VAL A 293 5.14 10.30 -23.09
N THR A 294 4.73 9.50 -24.08
CA THR A 294 5.48 8.32 -24.52
C THR A 294 5.90 8.52 -25.96
N VAL A 295 7.20 8.44 -26.23
CA VAL A 295 7.75 8.55 -27.59
C VAL A 295 8.23 7.16 -28.02
N HIS A 296 7.65 6.65 -29.10
CA HIS A 296 8.04 5.38 -29.73
C HIS A 296 8.94 5.69 -30.93
N GLN A 297 10.06 4.97 -31.04
CA GLN A 297 11.07 5.16 -32.10
C GLN A 297 11.41 6.65 -32.29
N PRO A 298 11.92 7.33 -31.24
CA PRO A 298 12.33 8.72 -31.36
C PRO A 298 13.32 8.89 -32.51
N ASN A 299 13.23 10.03 -33.19
CA ASN A 299 14.06 10.39 -34.33
C ASN A 299 13.95 9.46 -35.56
N ASP A 300 12.83 8.78 -35.75
CA ASP A 300 12.54 7.91 -36.91
C ASP A 300 11.29 8.41 -37.67
N THR A 301 11.20 8.10 -38.96
CA THR A 301 10.02 8.45 -39.78
C THR A 301 8.73 7.83 -39.25
N ASN A 302 8.81 6.65 -38.64
CA ASN A 302 7.69 5.96 -37.98
C ASN A 302 7.54 6.35 -36.50
N ALA A 303 8.17 7.43 -36.04
CA ALA A 303 8.03 7.89 -34.67
C ALA A 303 6.55 8.12 -34.34
N VAL A 304 6.14 7.77 -33.12
CA VAL A 304 4.80 8.09 -32.61
C VAL A 304 4.92 8.69 -31.22
N VAL A 305 4.29 9.84 -31.03
CA VAL A 305 4.17 10.51 -29.74
C VAL A 305 2.78 10.22 -29.20
N SER A 306 2.69 9.54 -28.07
CA SER A 306 1.44 9.26 -27.35
C SER A 306 1.36 10.15 -26.11
N LEU A 307 0.34 10.99 -26.07
CA LEU A 307 0.03 11.88 -24.95
C LEU A 307 -1.11 11.25 -24.14
N THR A 308 -0.89 11.00 -22.85
CA THR A 308 -1.93 10.56 -21.91
C THR A 308 -2.35 11.73 -21.04
N ARG A 309 -3.67 11.93 -20.89
CA ARG A 309 -4.20 12.98 -20.01
C ARG A 309 -3.70 12.79 -18.57
N ALA A 310 -3.44 13.91 -17.89
CA ALA A 310 -3.12 13.89 -16.47
C ALA A 310 -4.29 13.29 -15.68
N GLU A 311 -3.95 12.63 -14.58
CA GLU A 311 -4.97 12.19 -13.63
C GLU A 311 -5.66 13.42 -13.03
N GLY A 312 -6.97 13.36 -12.92
CA GLY A 312 -7.79 14.44 -12.38
C GLY A 312 -8.89 13.89 -11.47
N PRO A 313 -9.98 14.65 -11.25
CA PRO A 313 -11.07 14.25 -10.35
C PRO A 313 -11.93 13.11 -10.92
N GLN A 314 -11.61 12.58 -12.10
CA GLN A 314 -12.37 11.52 -12.73
C GLN A 314 -12.21 10.21 -11.96
N LEU A 315 -13.34 9.55 -11.69
CA LEU A 315 -13.37 8.31 -10.94
C LEU A 315 -12.76 7.13 -11.71
N SER A 316 -12.79 7.17 -13.04
CA SER A 316 -12.24 6.10 -13.87
C SER A 316 -10.72 6.10 -13.85
N TYR A 317 -10.14 4.91 -13.69
CA TYR A 317 -8.68 4.70 -13.77
C TYR A 317 -8.12 4.94 -15.17
N ASP A 318 -8.90 4.58 -16.20
CA ASP A 318 -8.44 4.64 -17.58
C ASP A 318 -8.48 6.10 -18.06
N GLN A 319 -7.33 6.59 -18.54
CA GLN A 319 -7.21 7.96 -19.05
C GLN A 319 -7.21 7.96 -20.59
N PRO A 320 -7.88 8.94 -21.22
CA PRO A 320 -7.83 9.09 -22.65
C PRO A 320 -6.41 9.45 -23.10
N SER A 321 -6.10 9.09 -24.34
CA SER A 321 -4.82 9.36 -24.96
C SER A 321 -4.97 9.81 -26.39
N MET A 322 -4.03 10.61 -26.87
CA MET A 322 -3.94 11.04 -28.27
C MET A 322 -2.58 10.64 -28.83
N GLN A 323 -2.57 10.13 -30.05
CA GLN A 323 -1.34 9.74 -30.75
C GLN A 323 -1.08 10.67 -31.92
N PHE A 324 0.18 11.05 -32.08
CA PHE A 324 0.66 11.95 -33.11
C PHE A 324 1.83 11.30 -33.84
N ASN A 325 1.96 11.59 -35.12
CA ASN A 325 3.13 11.22 -35.89
C ASN A 325 4.33 12.04 -35.37
N GLY A 326 5.37 11.35 -34.92
CA GLY A 326 6.52 11.98 -34.29
C GLY A 326 7.45 12.71 -35.25
N ALA A 327 7.36 12.49 -36.57
CA ALA A 327 8.14 13.21 -37.57
C ALA A 327 7.46 14.51 -38.04
N THR A 328 6.13 14.52 -38.09
CA THR A 328 5.34 15.65 -38.65
C THR A 328 4.53 16.42 -37.61
N GLY A 329 4.23 15.79 -36.46
CA GLY A 329 3.30 16.31 -35.46
C GLY A 329 1.82 16.17 -35.81
N ALA A 330 1.49 15.53 -36.94
CA ALA A 330 0.11 15.31 -37.34
C ALA A 330 -0.62 14.34 -36.40
N LEU A 331 -1.89 14.63 -36.08
CA LEU A 331 -2.74 13.76 -35.26
C LEU A 331 -3.01 12.44 -36.00
N ILE A 332 -2.70 11.32 -35.35
CA ILE A 332 -3.04 9.96 -35.81
C ILE A 332 -4.44 9.59 -35.33
N GLY A 333 -4.76 9.88 -34.06
CA GLY A 333 -6.06 9.58 -33.49
C GLY A 333 -6.16 9.85 -31.99
N ALA A 334 -7.40 9.93 -31.51
CA ALA A 334 -7.75 10.01 -30.10
C ALA A 334 -8.39 8.69 -29.65
N PHE A 335 -8.07 8.25 -28.43
CA PHE A 335 -8.45 6.96 -27.90
C PHE A 335 -8.92 7.11 -26.45
N GLY A 336 -9.99 6.41 -26.10
CA GLY A 336 -10.48 6.36 -24.72
C GLY A 336 -11.29 7.58 -24.27
N ASP A 337 -11.66 8.50 -25.17
CA ASP A 337 -12.54 9.63 -24.84
C ASP A 337 -13.95 9.18 -24.41
N VAL A 338 -14.43 8.10 -25.05
CA VAL A 338 -15.70 7.44 -24.71
C VAL A 338 -15.42 5.96 -24.45
N PRO A 339 -15.13 5.56 -23.20
CA PRO A 339 -14.89 4.17 -22.87
C PRO A 339 -16.15 3.33 -23.06
N LYS A 340 -15.98 2.06 -23.46
CA LYS A 340 -17.09 1.10 -23.56
C LYS A 340 -17.71 0.89 -22.16
N PRO A 341 -19.03 0.72 -22.01
CA PRO A 341 -19.69 0.68 -20.69
C PRO A 341 -19.08 -0.32 -19.69
N ALA A 342 -18.72 -1.52 -20.14
CA ALA A 342 -18.09 -2.53 -19.29
C ALA A 342 -16.65 -2.15 -18.88
N ALA A 343 -15.89 -1.55 -19.79
CA ALA A 343 -14.54 -1.06 -19.51
C ALA A 343 -14.61 0.11 -18.51
N GLU A 344 -15.56 1.03 -18.70
CA GLU A 344 -15.76 2.17 -17.79
C GLU A 344 -16.20 1.72 -16.39
N THR A 345 -17.11 0.75 -16.30
CA THR A 345 -17.51 0.17 -15.01
C THR A 345 -16.31 -0.41 -14.26
N ARG A 346 -15.45 -1.17 -14.97
CA ARG A 346 -14.17 -1.64 -14.41
C ARG A 346 -13.26 -0.49 -14.03
N GLY A 347 -13.12 0.51 -14.90
CA GLY A 347 -12.26 1.68 -14.70
C GLY A 347 -12.64 2.44 -13.43
N VAL A 348 -13.94 2.66 -13.21
CA VAL A 348 -14.50 3.27 -11.99
C VAL A 348 -14.25 2.41 -10.74
N LEU A 349 -14.50 1.09 -10.81
CA LEU A 349 -14.25 0.20 -9.67
C LEU A 349 -12.75 0.14 -9.33
N TYR A 350 -11.88 0.12 -10.33
CA TYR A 350 -10.44 0.18 -10.12
C TYR A 350 -10.05 1.55 -9.54
N GLY A 351 -10.55 2.65 -10.08
CA GLY A 351 -10.31 4.00 -9.58
C GLY A 351 -10.75 4.19 -8.13
N LEU A 352 -11.90 3.64 -7.73
CA LEU A 352 -12.36 3.57 -6.34
C LEU A 352 -11.36 2.85 -5.42
N HIS A 353 -10.77 1.75 -5.89
CA HIS A 353 -9.80 0.98 -5.10
C HIS A 353 -8.51 1.75 -4.84
N ILE A 354 -7.95 2.35 -5.90
CA ILE A 354 -6.67 3.07 -5.82
C ILE A 354 -6.80 4.47 -5.22
N GLY A 355 -7.99 5.08 -5.30
CA GLY A 355 -8.29 6.39 -4.72
C GLY A 355 -7.57 7.59 -5.34
N ARG A 356 -7.07 7.49 -6.59
CA ARG A 356 -6.28 8.57 -7.24
C ARG A 356 -7.09 9.84 -7.51
N PHE A 357 -8.39 9.70 -7.77
CA PHE A 357 -9.34 10.80 -7.98
C PHE A 357 -9.61 11.63 -6.71
N GLY A 358 -9.21 11.13 -5.53
CA GLY A 358 -9.55 11.75 -4.26
C GLY A 358 -8.65 12.93 -3.93
N ASP A 359 -9.27 14.10 -3.77
CA ASP A 359 -8.66 15.28 -3.13
C ASP A 359 -8.10 14.94 -1.74
N PRO A 360 -7.20 15.78 -1.17
CA PRO A 360 -6.53 15.48 0.09
C PRO A 360 -7.47 15.07 1.23
N LEU A 361 -8.65 15.68 1.33
CA LEU A 361 -9.65 15.34 2.34
C LEU A 361 -10.23 13.93 2.14
N LEU A 362 -10.66 13.58 0.92
CA LEU A 362 -11.23 12.25 0.65
C LEU A 362 -10.17 11.16 0.85
N ARG A 363 -8.93 11.43 0.44
CA ARG A 363 -7.80 10.52 0.67
C ARG A 363 -7.51 10.33 2.15
N ALA A 364 -7.60 11.39 2.95
CA ALA A 364 -7.49 11.30 4.41
C ALA A 364 -8.64 10.46 5.02
N LEU A 365 -9.88 10.62 4.53
CA LEU A 365 -11.00 9.79 4.97
C LEU A 365 -10.81 8.30 4.61
N PHE A 366 -10.29 8.01 3.41
CA PHE A 366 -9.95 6.64 3.00
C PHE A 366 -8.82 6.06 3.86
N PHE A 367 -7.80 6.86 4.17
CA PHE A 367 -6.73 6.47 5.09
C PHE A 367 -7.25 6.18 6.50
N LEU A 368 -8.10 7.04 7.06
CA LEU A 368 -8.73 6.81 8.37
C LEU A 368 -9.64 5.58 8.36
N SER A 369 -10.34 5.32 7.26
CA SER A 369 -11.18 4.13 7.09
C SER A 369 -10.34 2.85 6.96
N GLY A 370 -9.17 2.94 6.31
CA GLY A 370 -8.16 1.88 6.26
C GLY A 370 -7.57 1.57 7.65
N LEU A 371 -7.25 2.60 8.45
CA LEU A 371 -6.85 2.44 9.86
C LEU A 371 -7.97 1.81 10.69
N ALA A 372 -9.24 2.20 10.46
CA ALA A 372 -10.39 1.57 11.09
C ALA A 372 -10.49 0.09 10.68
N GLY A 373 -10.14 -0.27 9.45
CA GLY A 373 -9.98 -1.66 8.99
C GLY A 373 -8.91 -2.43 9.77
N CYS A 374 -7.73 -1.83 9.96
CA CYS A 374 -6.66 -2.41 10.80
C CYS A 374 -7.17 -2.67 12.23
N LEU A 375 -7.83 -1.68 12.84
CA LEU A 375 -8.39 -1.78 14.19
C LEU A 375 -9.51 -2.82 14.27
N MET A 376 -10.38 -2.90 13.27
CA MET A 376 -11.45 -3.90 13.20
C MET A 376 -10.86 -5.32 13.19
N VAL A 377 -9.86 -5.58 12.34
CA VAL A 377 -9.20 -6.90 12.28
C VAL A 377 -8.47 -7.20 13.59
N ALA A 378 -7.70 -6.25 14.11
CA ALA A 378 -6.97 -6.41 15.38
C ALA A 378 -7.91 -6.69 16.56
N THR A 379 -9.00 -5.94 16.68
CA THR A 379 -10.00 -6.13 17.75
C THR A 379 -10.72 -7.47 17.62
N GLY A 380 -11.02 -7.94 16.41
CA GLY A 380 -11.60 -9.26 16.16
C GLY A 380 -10.69 -10.40 16.64
N LEU A 381 -9.41 -10.37 16.24
CA LEU A 381 -8.40 -11.34 16.65
C LEU A 381 -8.18 -11.35 18.18
N LEU A 382 -8.09 -10.16 18.78
CA LEU A 382 -7.91 -10.03 20.24
C LEU A 382 -9.16 -10.48 21.01
N MET A 383 -10.36 -10.21 20.51
CA MET A 383 -11.61 -10.64 21.14
C MET A 383 -11.70 -12.17 21.17
N TRP A 384 -11.33 -12.84 20.08
CA TRP A 384 -11.28 -14.29 20.03
C TRP A 384 -10.28 -14.84 21.05
N ALA A 385 -9.06 -14.30 21.10
CA ALA A 385 -8.03 -14.73 22.05
C ALA A 385 -8.47 -14.54 23.52
N VAL A 386 -9.15 -13.43 23.83
CA VAL A 386 -9.71 -13.17 25.18
C VAL A 386 -10.80 -14.17 25.53
N LYS A 387 -11.72 -14.45 24.60
CA LYS A 387 -12.81 -15.42 24.79
C LYS A 387 -12.26 -16.83 24.99
N GLU A 388 -11.27 -17.22 24.19
CA GLU A 388 -10.66 -18.55 24.29
C GLU A 388 -9.89 -18.71 25.61
N ARG A 389 -9.15 -17.67 26.04
CA ARG A 389 -8.44 -17.66 27.31
C ARG A 389 -9.38 -17.81 28.53
N GLN A 390 -10.61 -17.32 28.45
CA GLN A 390 -11.59 -17.49 29.53
C GLN A 390 -11.98 -18.95 29.75
N LYS A 391 -11.97 -19.80 28.71
CA LYS A 391 -12.23 -21.23 28.84
C LYS A 391 -11.15 -21.92 29.69
N PHE A 392 -9.91 -21.45 29.62
CA PHE A 392 -8.78 -21.94 30.40
C PHE A 392 -8.64 -21.27 31.78
N ALA A 393 -9.60 -20.43 32.21
CA ALA A 393 -9.49 -19.67 33.45
C ALA A 393 -9.38 -20.57 34.70
N LYS A 394 -10.04 -21.74 34.72
CA LYS A 394 -9.94 -22.71 35.82
C LYS A 394 -8.55 -23.35 35.87
N THR A 395 -8.06 -23.84 34.73
CA THR A 395 -6.73 -24.43 34.57
C THR A 395 -5.62 -23.45 34.94
N LEU A 396 -5.74 -22.19 34.54
CA LEU A 396 -4.79 -21.12 34.89
C LEU A 396 -4.77 -20.81 36.39
N LYS A 397 -5.92 -20.89 37.08
CA LYS A 397 -5.98 -20.71 38.54
C LYS A 397 -5.30 -21.86 39.30
N GLN A 398 -5.26 -23.04 38.71
CA GLN A 398 -4.60 -24.24 39.26
C GLN A 398 -3.11 -24.34 38.86
N GLY A 399 -2.53 -23.28 38.27
CA GLY A 399 -1.13 -23.27 37.85
C GLY A 399 -0.86 -24.00 36.52
N GLY A 400 -1.89 -24.49 35.84
CA GLY A 400 -1.78 -25.12 34.53
C GLY A 400 -1.48 -24.13 33.40
N ARG A 401 -1.03 -24.65 32.26
CA ARG A 401 -0.67 -23.86 31.07
C ARG A 401 -1.84 -23.76 30.09
N VAL A 402 -1.88 -22.68 29.32
CA VAL A 402 -2.80 -22.55 28.17
C VAL A 402 -2.41 -23.51 27.05
N SER A 403 -3.36 -23.83 26.18
CA SER A 403 -3.10 -24.65 24.99
C SER A 403 -2.05 -24.01 24.08
N PHE A 404 -1.32 -24.85 23.32
CA PHE A 404 -0.35 -24.39 22.33
C PHE A 404 -1.00 -23.45 21.30
N GLY A 405 -2.20 -23.80 20.81
CA GLY A 405 -2.92 -22.99 19.82
C GLY A 405 -3.23 -21.57 20.31
N LEU A 406 -3.65 -21.40 21.58
CA LEU A 406 -3.89 -20.07 22.14
C LEU A 406 -2.57 -19.28 22.28
N ARG A 407 -1.49 -19.94 22.71
CA ARG A 407 -0.17 -19.32 22.82
C ARG A 407 0.36 -18.87 21.46
N LEU A 408 0.15 -19.69 20.42
CA LEU A 408 0.49 -19.37 19.04
C LEU A 408 -0.29 -18.13 18.57
N VAL A 409 -1.61 -18.10 18.77
CA VAL A 409 -2.45 -16.95 18.42
C VAL A 409 -2.02 -15.68 19.15
N ASP A 410 -1.71 -15.76 20.45
CA ASP A 410 -1.22 -14.61 21.20
C ASP A 410 0.12 -14.08 20.64
N GLY A 411 1.03 -14.98 20.23
CA GLY A 411 2.30 -14.61 19.61
C GLY A 411 2.14 -14.02 18.21
N LEU A 412 1.28 -14.61 17.37
CA LEU A 412 0.94 -14.10 16.04
C LEU A 412 0.26 -12.73 16.12
N ASN A 413 -0.66 -12.54 17.09
CA ASN A 413 -1.27 -11.24 17.34
C ASN A 413 -0.23 -10.19 17.72
N LEU A 414 0.78 -10.56 18.52
CA LEU A 414 1.85 -9.66 18.92
C LEU A 414 2.71 -9.27 17.70
N GLY A 415 3.14 -10.26 16.90
CA GLY A 415 3.92 -10.02 15.69
C GLY A 415 3.18 -9.24 14.60
N ALA A 416 1.88 -9.48 14.42
CA ALA A 416 1.07 -8.77 13.44
C ALA A 416 0.68 -7.37 13.93
N ILE A 417 0.06 -7.25 15.10
CA ILE A 417 -0.57 -6.00 15.55
C ILE A 417 0.46 -5.02 16.14
N ALA A 418 1.44 -5.52 16.92
CA ALA A 418 2.48 -4.67 17.51
C ALA A 418 3.78 -4.68 16.70
N GLY A 419 4.16 -5.83 16.12
CA GLY A 419 5.40 -5.97 15.36
C GLY A 419 5.38 -5.30 13.98
N LEU A 420 4.27 -5.37 13.25
CA LEU A 420 4.19 -4.76 11.90
C LEU A 420 4.41 -3.24 11.92
N PRO A 421 3.80 -2.44 12.82
CA PRO A 421 4.11 -1.01 12.92
C PRO A 421 5.59 -0.73 13.21
N VAL A 422 6.24 -1.55 14.05
CA VAL A 422 7.69 -1.43 14.34
C VAL A 422 8.50 -1.66 13.07
N ALA A 423 8.15 -2.68 12.27
CA ALA A 423 8.79 -2.96 10.99
C ALA A 423 8.59 -1.82 9.97
N MET A 424 7.36 -1.30 9.86
CA MET A 424 7.06 -0.14 9.00
C MET A 424 7.90 1.07 9.38
N ALA A 425 8.04 1.37 10.68
CA ALA A 425 8.91 2.45 11.13
C ALA A 425 10.38 2.17 10.78
N ALA A 426 10.87 0.95 11.05
CA ALA A 426 12.24 0.56 10.74
C ALA A 426 12.59 0.70 9.24
N PHE A 427 11.64 0.49 8.34
CA PHE A 427 11.81 0.73 6.90
C PHE A 427 12.17 2.21 6.60
N PHE A 428 11.49 3.15 7.24
CA PHE A 428 11.77 4.59 7.09
C PHE A 428 13.12 4.97 7.71
N TRP A 429 13.47 4.39 8.87
CA TRP A 429 14.78 4.57 9.48
C TRP A 429 15.91 4.03 8.59
N ALA A 430 15.74 2.83 8.03
CA ALA A 430 16.69 2.24 7.09
C ALA A 430 16.89 3.14 5.86
N ASN A 431 15.81 3.73 5.32
CA ASN A 431 15.92 4.67 4.21
C ASN A 431 16.75 5.93 4.54
N ARG A 432 16.75 6.43 5.77
CA ARG A 432 17.55 7.62 6.12
C ARG A 432 18.97 7.28 6.55
N LEU A 433 19.19 6.12 7.17
CA LEU A 433 20.49 5.74 7.73
C LEU A 433 21.37 4.88 6.80
N LEU A 434 20.79 4.15 5.84
CA LEU A 434 21.58 3.38 4.88
C LEU A 434 22.38 4.32 3.96
N PRO A 435 23.70 4.09 3.78
CA PRO A 435 24.51 4.83 2.83
C PRO A 435 23.92 4.78 1.40
N VAL A 436 24.17 5.82 0.62
CA VAL A 436 23.54 6.01 -0.70
C VAL A 436 24.14 5.07 -1.76
N ASP A 437 25.38 4.65 -1.57
CA ASP A 437 26.21 3.81 -2.44
C ASP A 437 26.00 2.30 -2.24
N VAL A 438 25.18 1.88 -1.27
CA VAL A 438 24.88 0.45 -1.03
C VAL A 438 24.25 -0.18 -2.28
N ALA A 439 24.85 -1.27 -2.76
CA ALA A 439 24.29 -2.06 -3.85
C ALA A 439 22.89 -2.59 -3.48
N GLU A 440 21.95 -2.53 -4.44
CA GLU A 440 20.55 -2.94 -4.23
C GLU A 440 19.90 -2.27 -3.01
N ARG A 441 20.21 -1.00 -2.79
CA ARG A 441 19.74 -0.22 -1.64
C ARG A 441 18.24 -0.37 -1.36
N GLY A 442 17.40 -0.30 -2.38
CA GLY A 442 15.96 -0.47 -2.24
C GLY A 442 15.56 -1.85 -1.67
N GLU A 443 16.31 -2.90 -1.99
CA GLU A 443 16.13 -4.24 -1.40
C GLU A 443 16.71 -4.33 0.00
N ALA A 444 17.79 -3.58 0.31
CA ALA A 444 18.31 -3.45 1.67
C ALA A 444 17.27 -2.82 2.63
N GLU A 445 16.55 -1.78 2.19
CA GLU A 445 15.43 -1.20 2.96
C GLU A 445 14.37 -2.25 3.31
N ILE A 446 13.98 -3.07 2.33
CA ILE A 446 12.98 -4.13 2.51
C ILE A 446 13.52 -5.25 3.40
N ARG A 447 14.78 -5.63 3.26
CA ARG A 447 15.42 -6.61 4.17
C ARG A 447 15.33 -6.15 5.61
N TRP A 448 15.62 -4.89 5.92
CA TRP A 448 15.50 -4.36 7.28
C TRP A 448 14.07 -4.40 7.80
N PHE A 449 13.07 -4.09 6.97
CA PHE A 449 11.66 -4.25 7.33
C PHE A 449 11.37 -5.69 7.77
N PHE A 450 11.73 -6.69 6.97
CA PHE A 450 11.44 -8.09 7.28
C PHE A 450 12.30 -8.67 8.41
N ILE A 451 13.55 -8.22 8.59
CA ILE A 451 14.39 -8.61 9.73
C ILE A 451 13.74 -8.13 11.03
N VAL A 452 13.34 -6.87 11.09
CA VAL A 452 12.70 -6.29 12.28
C VAL A 452 11.33 -6.94 12.52
N TRP A 453 10.57 -7.21 11.46
CA TRP A 453 9.28 -7.89 11.59
C TRP A 453 9.44 -9.33 12.08
N GLY A 454 10.40 -10.07 11.52
CA GLY A 454 10.75 -11.42 11.95
C GLY A 454 11.23 -11.46 13.40
N ALA A 455 12.10 -10.55 13.80
CA ALA A 455 12.59 -10.44 15.17
C ALA A 455 11.45 -10.15 16.16
N THR A 456 10.58 -9.19 15.86
CA THR A 456 9.42 -8.87 16.71
C THR A 456 8.41 -10.01 16.77
N ALA A 457 8.17 -10.72 15.66
CA ALA A 457 7.32 -11.91 15.63
C ALA A 457 7.90 -13.07 16.45
N VAL A 458 9.19 -13.38 16.31
CA VAL A 458 9.88 -14.42 17.10
C VAL A 458 9.84 -14.09 18.59
N LEU A 459 10.14 -12.84 18.98
CA LEU A 459 10.03 -12.40 20.38
C LEU A 459 8.59 -12.53 20.91
N GLY A 460 7.59 -12.22 20.07
CA GLY A 460 6.18 -12.41 20.39
C GLY A 460 5.79 -13.86 20.63
N LEU A 461 6.26 -14.79 19.78
CA LEU A 461 6.02 -16.23 19.91
C LEU A 461 6.74 -16.84 21.12
N LEU A 462 7.98 -16.41 21.39
CA LEU A 462 8.76 -16.88 22.54
C LEU A 462 8.13 -16.43 23.86
N ARG A 463 7.72 -15.15 23.96
CA ARG A 463 7.21 -14.53 25.20
C ARG A 463 5.93 -13.72 24.98
N PRO A 464 4.77 -14.36 24.72
CA PRO A 464 3.49 -13.69 24.50
C PRO A 464 2.89 -13.14 25.81
N THR A 465 3.51 -12.08 26.33
CA THR A 465 3.22 -11.48 27.63
C THR A 465 2.80 -10.02 27.48
N LEU A 466 2.10 -9.47 28.47
CA LEU A 466 1.75 -8.05 28.49
C LEU A 466 2.99 -7.13 28.48
N ARG A 467 4.12 -7.59 29.03
CA ARG A 467 5.40 -6.86 28.95
C ARG A 467 5.89 -6.77 27.51
N MET A 468 5.81 -7.86 26.75
CA MET A 468 6.22 -7.88 25.35
C MET A 468 5.31 -6.98 24.49
N TRP A 469 3.99 -6.98 24.74
CA TRP A 469 3.07 -6.03 24.12
C TRP A 469 3.48 -4.58 24.40
N GLN A 470 3.71 -4.24 25.67
CA GLN A 470 4.13 -2.88 26.04
C GLN A 470 5.48 -2.50 25.40
N ALA A 471 6.44 -3.42 25.38
CA ALA A 471 7.77 -3.18 24.82
C ALA A 471 7.71 -2.91 23.31
N GLN A 472 7.00 -3.74 22.53
CA GLN A 472 6.89 -3.54 21.08
C GLN A 472 6.08 -2.31 20.71
N LEU A 473 4.96 -2.05 21.41
CA LEU A 473 4.17 -0.83 21.19
C LEU A 473 4.95 0.44 21.55
N ALA A 474 5.72 0.42 22.66
CA ALA A 474 6.57 1.53 23.04
C ALA A 474 7.73 1.73 22.05
N LEU A 475 8.35 0.66 21.57
CA LEU A 475 9.37 0.73 20.53
C LEU A 475 8.81 1.33 19.24
N GLY A 476 7.63 0.88 18.79
CA GLY A 476 6.96 1.46 17.62
C GLY A 476 6.65 2.94 17.82
N ALA A 477 6.16 3.32 19.00
CA ALA A 477 5.90 4.71 19.35
C ALA A 477 7.16 5.59 19.26
N LEU A 478 8.28 5.12 19.83
CA LEU A 478 9.57 5.82 19.79
C LEU A 478 10.09 5.95 18.36
N LEU A 479 10.04 4.87 17.58
CA LEU A 479 10.52 4.88 16.19
C LEU A 479 9.71 5.84 15.33
N PHE A 480 8.37 5.83 15.42
CA PHE A 480 7.53 6.76 14.66
C PHE A 480 7.70 8.22 15.11
N ALA A 481 7.70 8.49 16.42
CA ALA A 481 7.91 9.84 16.95
C ALA A 481 9.32 10.39 16.67
N GLY A 482 10.31 9.51 16.49
CA GLY A 482 11.68 9.88 16.14
C GLY A 482 11.91 10.18 14.66
N LEU A 483 10.97 9.86 13.75
CA LEU A 483 11.14 10.10 12.31
C LEU A 483 11.29 11.59 11.93
N PRO A 484 10.50 12.54 12.47
CA PRO A 484 10.71 13.96 12.20
C PRO A 484 12.04 14.48 12.74
N VAL A 485 12.50 13.94 13.88
CA VAL A 485 13.83 14.25 14.44
C VAL A 485 14.91 13.75 13.49
N LEU A 486 14.78 12.51 13.01
CA LEU A 486 15.67 11.94 12.01
C LEU A 486 15.67 12.75 10.70
N ASN A 487 14.51 13.21 10.24
CA ASN A 487 14.38 14.06 9.06
C ASN A 487 15.19 15.36 9.23
N ALA A 488 15.17 15.97 10.42
CA ALA A 488 15.94 17.19 10.71
C ALA A 488 17.47 17.01 10.63
N PHE A 489 17.98 15.79 10.87
CA PHE A 489 19.41 15.49 10.75
C PHE A 489 19.81 14.91 9.38
N THR A 490 18.85 14.51 8.55
CA THR A 490 19.13 13.74 7.32
C THR A 490 18.54 14.34 6.05
N GLY A 491 17.96 15.54 6.12
CA GLY A 491 17.37 16.22 4.97
C GLY A 491 17.29 17.73 5.12
N PRO A 492 17.08 18.46 4.01
CA PRO A 492 17.09 19.92 4.00
C PRO A 492 15.78 20.55 4.50
N ALA A 493 14.72 19.75 4.69
CA ALA A 493 13.39 20.22 5.06
C ALA A 493 12.91 19.57 6.38
N PRO A 494 13.47 19.94 7.54
CA PRO A 494 12.90 19.57 8.84
C PRO A 494 11.46 20.07 8.97
N LEU A 495 10.68 19.49 9.88
CA LEU A 495 9.27 19.85 10.11
C LEU A 495 9.03 21.36 10.28
N THR A 496 9.95 22.06 10.94
CA THR A 496 9.85 23.52 11.15
C THR A 496 9.99 24.32 9.85
N VAL A 497 10.77 23.83 8.89
CA VAL A 497 10.95 24.43 7.56
C VAL A 497 9.81 24.03 6.64
N SER A 498 9.45 22.74 6.60
CA SER A 498 8.39 22.22 5.74
C SER A 498 7.00 22.79 6.06
N LEU A 499 6.74 23.19 7.31
CA LEU A 499 5.50 23.91 7.68
C LEU A 499 5.46 25.37 7.25
N ARG A 500 6.61 26.02 7.01
CA ARG A 500 6.69 27.45 6.72
C ARG A 500 6.89 27.74 5.23
N THR A 501 7.92 27.13 4.65
CA THR A 501 8.41 27.46 3.30
C THR A 501 8.80 26.23 2.48
N GLY A 502 8.77 25.03 3.07
CA GLY A 502 9.15 23.79 2.39
C GLY A 502 7.95 22.99 1.86
N PRO A 503 8.21 21.77 1.37
CA PRO A 503 7.16 20.95 0.75
C PRO A 503 6.12 20.49 1.78
N THR A 504 4.85 20.79 1.53
CA THR A 504 3.72 20.45 2.41
C THR A 504 3.54 18.94 2.61
N SER A 505 3.88 18.13 1.61
CA SER A 505 3.84 16.66 1.67
C SER A 505 4.81 16.08 2.72
N VAL A 506 5.97 16.72 2.92
CA VAL A 506 6.96 16.32 3.94
C VAL A 506 6.42 16.64 5.33
N ALA A 507 5.86 17.84 5.53
CA ALA A 507 5.21 18.22 6.79
C ALA A 507 4.03 17.29 7.11
N GLY A 508 3.19 16.98 6.11
CA GLY A 508 2.06 16.06 6.25
C GLY A 508 2.50 14.66 6.70
N PHE A 509 3.56 14.11 6.10
CA PHE A 509 4.12 12.83 6.53
C PHE A 509 4.60 12.89 7.99
N ASP A 510 5.40 13.90 8.34
CA ASP A 510 5.96 14.07 9.69
C ASP A 510 4.85 14.19 10.75
N LEU A 511 3.76 14.91 10.48
CA LEU A 511 2.60 15.02 11.37
C LEU A 511 1.86 13.69 11.55
N VAL A 512 1.68 12.92 10.47
CA VAL A 512 1.01 11.62 10.52
C VAL A 512 1.82 10.62 11.33
N VAL A 513 3.14 10.55 11.14
CA VAL A 513 3.98 9.62 11.93
C VAL A 513 4.02 10.01 13.40
N ILE A 514 3.98 11.30 13.76
CA ILE A 514 3.80 11.73 15.15
C ILE A 514 2.47 11.22 15.70
N ALA A 515 1.36 11.41 14.97
CA ALA A 515 0.04 10.95 15.41
C ALA A 515 -0.01 9.43 15.61
N LEU A 516 0.60 8.65 14.70
CA LEU A 516 0.73 7.19 14.84
C LEU A 516 1.60 6.82 16.05
N GLY A 517 2.71 7.52 16.26
CA GLY A 517 3.57 7.35 17.42
C GLY A 517 2.84 7.60 18.74
N LEU A 518 2.06 8.68 18.83
CA LEU A 518 1.21 9.00 19.98
C LEU A 518 0.12 7.94 20.20
N GLY A 519 -0.50 7.44 19.14
CA GLY A 519 -1.47 6.34 19.20
C GLY A 519 -0.86 5.06 19.79
N LEU A 520 0.33 4.67 19.33
CA LEU A 520 1.07 3.53 19.85
C LEU A 520 1.53 3.75 21.30
N ALA A 521 1.97 4.96 21.67
CA ALA A 521 2.32 5.32 23.03
C ALA A 521 1.11 5.20 23.98
N GLY A 522 -0.05 5.69 23.55
CA GLY A 522 -1.31 5.53 24.27
C GLY A 522 -1.69 4.07 24.46
N ALA A 523 -1.54 3.23 23.43
CA ALA A 523 -1.76 1.80 23.52
C ALA A 523 -0.78 1.12 24.50
N ALA A 524 0.52 1.46 24.43
CA ALA A 524 1.54 0.97 25.36
C ALA A 524 1.23 1.34 26.81
N TRP A 525 0.79 2.59 27.05
CA TRP A 525 0.38 3.07 28.37
C TRP A 525 -0.84 2.31 28.92
N ILE A 526 -1.84 2.04 28.09
CA ILE A 526 -3.01 1.24 28.48
C ILE A 526 -2.60 -0.18 28.87
N VAL A 527 -1.70 -0.81 28.10
CA VAL A 527 -1.17 -2.16 28.39
C VAL A 527 -0.39 -2.16 29.71
N GLU A 528 0.47 -1.17 29.93
CA GLU A 528 1.25 -1.04 31.17
C GLU A 528 0.34 -0.86 32.39
N ARG A 529 -0.70 -0.02 32.28
CA ARG A 529 -1.69 0.15 33.35
C ARG A 529 -2.41 -1.16 33.68
N LYS A 530 -2.76 -1.96 32.67
CA LYS A 530 -3.36 -3.29 32.88
C LYS A 530 -2.37 -4.25 33.55
N ARG A 531 -1.11 -4.24 33.12
CA ARG A 531 -0.05 -5.06 33.71
C ARG A 531 0.17 -4.72 35.18
N ARG A 532 0.32 -3.43 35.53
CA ARG A 532 0.49 -2.99 36.93
C ARG A 532 -0.67 -3.42 37.82
N LYS A 533 -1.91 -3.28 37.34
CA LYS A 533 -3.11 -3.78 38.05
C LYS A 533 -3.09 -5.29 38.25
N SER A 534 -2.65 -6.06 37.26
CA SER A 534 -2.52 -7.52 37.38
C SER A 534 -1.48 -7.92 38.43
N ILE A 535 -0.33 -7.22 38.47
CA ILE A 535 0.73 -7.46 39.46
C ILE A 535 0.23 -7.12 40.86
N ALA A 536 -0.39 -5.94 41.04
CA ALA A 536 -0.95 -5.53 42.33
C ALA A 536 -2.00 -6.52 42.86
N LYS A 537 -2.88 -7.03 41.97
CA LYS A 537 -3.88 -8.04 42.35
C LYS A 537 -3.24 -9.37 42.76
N GLN A 538 -2.17 -9.80 42.10
CA GLN A 538 -1.42 -11.00 42.48
C GLN A 538 -0.69 -10.84 43.80
N ALA A 539 -0.11 -9.66 44.07
CA ALA A 539 0.52 -9.35 45.35
C ALA A 539 -0.51 -9.38 46.49
N ALA A 540 -1.67 -8.73 46.31
CA ALA A 540 -2.75 -8.71 47.29
C ALA A 540 -3.34 -10.11 47.59
N ALA A 541 -3.40 -11.00 46.59
CA ALA A 541 -3.86 -12.37 46.76
C ALA A 541 -2.86 -13.25 47.53
N LYS A 542 -1.56 -12.94 47.50
CA LYS A 542 -0.53 -13.65 48.28
C LYS A 542 -0.49 -13.23 49.75
N THR A 543 -0.99 -12.04 50.08
CA THR A 543 -1.02 -11.49 51.44
C THR A 543 -2.31 -11.79 52.21
N GLN A 544 -3.31 -12.44 51.60
CA GLN A 544 -4.51 -12.87 52.32
C GLN A 544 -4.21 -14.16 53.11
N PRO A 545 -4.47 -14.20 54.43
CA PRO A 545 -4.32 -15.42 55.22
C PRO A 545 -5.25 -16.52 54.68
N PRO A 546 -4.87 -17.80 54.77
CA PRO A 546 -5.74 -18.89 54.34
C PRO A 546 -7.07 -18.82 55.11
N PRO A 547 -8.21 -19.15 54.47
CA PRO A 547 -9.50 -19.14 55.14
C PRO A 547 -9.42 -20.07 56.35
N SER A 548 -9.78 -19.54 57.52
CA SER A 548 -9.84 -20.31 58.76
C SER A 548 -10.82 -21.46 58.56
N THR A 549 -10.31 -22.68 58.54
CA THR A 549 -11.12 -23.88 58.71
C THR A 549 -11.69 -23.83 60.12
N LEU A 550 -12.89 -23.28 60.28
CA LEU A 550 -13.69 -23.47 61.48
C LEU A 550 -13.97 -24.97 61.57
N ALA A 551 -13.20 -25.64 62.42
CA ALA A 551 -13.46 -27.00 62.85
C ALA A 551 -14.83 -27.01 63.53
N THR A 552 -15.80 -27.68 62.91
CA THR A 552 -17.02 -28.14 63.57
C THR A 552 -16.61 -29.20 64.60
N SER A 553 -16.31 -28.78 65.82
CA SER A 553 -16.29 -29.69 66.97
C SER A 553 -17.74 -30.07 67.27
N GLY A 554 -18.12 -31.30 66.94
CA GLY A 554 -19.31 -31.92 67.47
C GLY A 554 -19.20 -32.02 68.99
N GLN A 555 -20.14 -31.44 69.71
CA GLN A 555 -20.43 -31.83 71.08
C GLN A 555 -21.61 -32.79 71.03
N GLY A 556 -21.31 -34.06 71.25
CA GLY A 556 -22.26 -35.02 71.78
C GLY A 556 -22.05 -35.11 73.29
N SER A 557 -23.12 -34.88 74.03
CA SER A 557 -23.39 -35.40 75.37
C SER A 557 -24.89 -35.28 75.61
#